data_AF-A0A2M8FM81-F1
#
_entry.id   AF-A0A2M8FM81-F1
#
_cell.length_a   1.000
_cell.length_b   1.000
_cell.length_c   1.000
_cell.angle_alpha   90.00
_cell.angle_beta   90.00
_cell.angle_gamma   90.00
#
_symmetry.space_group_name_H-M   'P 1'
#
loop_
_entity.id
_entity.type
_entity.pdbx_description
1 polymer ?
#
loop_
_entity_poly.entity_id
_entity_poly.type
_entity_poly.pdbx_seq_one_letter_code
_entity_poly.pdbx_strand_id
1 'polypeptide(L)'
;INDITLTEVDDLILIRIIGSHFLWKQVRRMIGVTVEVGRNHLTENDVIKYLTSLRNEPAKFTAPPSGLYLEQVIYKGEKFKEEFSPLIKISTADKSFLK
;
A
#
# COMPACT_ATOMS: atom_id res chain seq x y z
N ILE A 1 -7.34 11.08 1.27
CA ILE A 1 -7.60 9.68 0.88
C ILE A 1 -9.10 9.56 0.68
N ASN A 2 -9.52 9.04 -0.46
CA ASN A 2 -10.92 8.92 -0.83
C ASN A 2 -11.40 7.48 -0.65
N ASP A 3 -10.55 6.50 -0.95
CA ASP A 3 -10.86 5.08 -0.78
C ASP A 3 -9.58 4.27 -0.50
N ILE A 4 -9.73 3.13 0.17
CA ILE A 4 -8.68 2.13 0.38
C ILE A 4 -9.32 0.75 0.22
N THR A 5 -8.74 -0.08 -0.64
CA THR A 5 -9.15 -1.48 -0.84
C THR A 5 -7.97 -2.41 -0.56
N LEU A 6 -8.24 -3.54 0.10
CA LEU A 6 -7.27 -4.61 0.32
C LEU A 6 -7.83 -5.91 -0.25
N THR A 7 -7.00 -6.65 -0.97
CA THR A 7 -7.37 -7.97 -1.52
C THR A 7 -6.15 -8.88 -1.54
N GLU A 8 -6.38 -10.16 -1.27
CA GLU A 8 -5.37 -11.21 -1.39
C GLU A 8 -5.51 -11.87 -2.76
N VAL A 9 -4.40 -11.98 -3.50
CA VAL A 9 -4.34 -12.62 -4.81
C VAL A 9 -3.10 -13.52 -4.83
N ASP A 10 -3.33 -14.83 -4.87
CA ASP A 10 -2.26 -15.83 -4.74
C ASP A 10 -1.39 -15.57 -3.49
N ASP A 11 -0.09 -15.37 -3.67
CA ASP A 11 0.87 -15.07 -2.61
C ASP A 11 1.06 -13.55 -2.36
N LEU A 12 0.17 -12.70 -2.89
CA LEU A 12 0.25 -11.24 -2.81
C LEU A 12 -0.88 -10.63 -1.97
N ILE A 13 -0.52 -9.62 -1.18
CA ILE A 13 -1.48 -8.68 -0.58
C ILE A 13 -1.44 -7.39 -1.40
N LEU A 14 -2.55 -7.09 -2.09
CA LEU A 14 -2.71 -5.89 -2.89
C LEU A 14 -3.45 -4.84 -2.08
N ILE A 15 -2.91 -3.61 -2.08
CA ILE A 15 -3.52 -2.46 -1.42
C ILE A 15 -3.67 -1.34 -2.43
N ARG A 16 -4.92 -1.00 -2.77
CA ARG A 16 -5.27 0.14 -3.61
C ARG A 16 -5.57 1.33 -2.71
N ILE A 17 -4.98 2.48 -3.01
CA ILE A 17 -5.26 3.73 -2.31
C ILE A 17 -5.66 4.77 -3.35
N ILE A 18 -6.89 5.28 -3.23
CA ILE A 18 -7.43 6.31 -4.09
C ILE A 18 -7.37 7.66 -3.37
N GLY A 19 -6.89 8.68 -4.07
CA GLY A 19 -6.77 10.02 -3.53
C GLY A 19 -6.69 11.07 -4.62
N SER A 20 -7.18 12.28 -4.34
CA SER A 20 -6.96 13.43 -5.24
C SER A 20 -5.49 13.83 -5.30
N HIS A 21 -4.79 13.81 -4.16
CA HIS A 21 -3.38 14.16 -4.04
C HIS A 21 -2.75 13.41 -2.87
N PHE A 22 -1.43 13.26 -2.90
CA PHE A 22 -0.64 12.67 -1.84
C PHE A 22 0.53 13.57 -1.47
N LEU A 23 0.83 13.66 -0.18
CA LEU A 23 2.03 14.31 0.33
C LEU A 23 3.26 13.46 0.00
N TRP A 24 4.43 14.10 0.07
CA TRP A 24 5.70 13.41 -0.14
C TRP A 24 5.83 12.20 0.79
N LYS A 25 6.08 11.02 0.20
CA LYS A 25 6.23 9.73 0.89
C LYS A 25 4.98 9.25 1.66
N GLN A 26 3.83 9.90 1.53
CA GLN A 26 2.63 9.58 2.32
C GLN A 26 2.24 8.11 2.20
N VAL A 27 2.00 7.64 0.98
CA VAL A 27 1.51 6.27 0.72
C VAL A 27 2.48 5.22 1.29
N ARG A 28 3.77 5.33 0.97
CA ARG A 28 4.79 4.36 1.44
C ARG A 28 4.94 4.35 2.96
N ARG A 29 4.76 5.49 3.64
CA ARG A 29 4.78 5.56 5.11
C ARG A 29 3.53 4.94 5.73
N MET A 30 2.36 5.19 5.14
CA MET A 30 1.11 4.55 5.58
C MET A 30 1.22 3.03 5.48
N ILE A 31 1.57 2.50 4.30
CA ILE A 31 1.74 1.05 4.09
C ILE A 31 2.80 0.48 5.02
N GLY A 32 3.91 1.18 5.18
CA GLY A 32 4.97 0.81 6.11
C GLY A 32 4.49 0.57 7.54
N VAL A 33 3.76 1.54 8.10
CA VAL A 33 3.17 1.42 9.44
C VAL A 33 2.14 0.29 9.49
N THR A 34 1.27 0.17 8.48
CA THR A 34 0.25 -0.90 8.43
C THR A 34 0.88 -2.29 8.44
N VAL A 35 1.98 -2.50 7.72
CA VAL A 35 2.71 -3.78 7.71
C VAL A 35 3.28 -4.10 9.09
N GLU A 36 3.84 -3.11 9.79
CA GLU A 36 4.38 -3.32 11.15
C GLU A 36 3.27 -3.60 12.17
N VAL A 37 2.08 -3.03 12.00
CA VAL A 37 0.89 -3.42 12.79
C VAL A 37 0.48 -4.86 12.48
N GLY A 38 0.41 -5.24 11.19
CA GLY A 38 0.08 -6.61 10.79
C GLY A 38 1.09 -7.67 11.27
N ARG A 39 2.34 -7.25 11.52
CA ARG A 39 3.40 -8.08 12.12
C ARG A 39 3.42 -8.06 13.65
N ASN A 40 2.48 -7.34 14.29
CA ASN A 40 2.43 -7.12 15.73
C ASN A 40 3.64 -6.39 16.32
N HIS A 41 4.39 -5.62 15.52
CA HIS A 41 5.48 -4.76 16.00
C HIS A 41 4.99 -3.39 16.47
N LEU A 42 3.83 -2.94 15.97
CA LEU A 42 3.16 -1.71 16.38
C LEU A 42 1.71 -2.02 16.77
N THR A 43 1.15 -1.18 17.64
CA THR A 43 -0.25 -1.30 18.07
C THR A 43 -1.15 -0.28 17.37
N GLU A 44 -2.45 -0.51 17.37
CA GLU A 44 -3.44 0.49 16.91
C GLU A 44 -3.29 1.83 17.64
N ASN A 45 -2.98 1.79 18.94
CA ASN A 45 -2.73 2.99 19.74
C ASN A 45 -1.55 3.80 19.21
N ASP A 46 -0.52 3.16 18.67
CA ASP A 46 0.63 3.87 18.08
C ASP A 46 0.24 4.57 16.78
N VAL A 47 -0.61 3.93 15.96
CA VAL A 47 -1.18 4.55 14.76
C VAL A 47 -2.01 5.79 15.14
N ILE A 48 -2.87 5.70 16.15
CA ILE A 48 -3.67 6.83 16.64
C ILE A 48 -2.76 7.98 17.08
N LYS A 49 -1.67 7.70 17.80
CA LYS A 49 -0.68 8.72 18.20
C LYS A 49 -0.03 9.39 17.00
N TYR A 50 0.29 8.65 15.93
CA TYR A 50 0.90 9.22 14.73
C TYR A 50 -0.07 10.11 13.93
N LEU A 51 -1.38 9.84 13.99
CA LEU A 51 -2.39 10.65 13.32
C LEU A 51 -2.76 11.91 14.11
N THR A 52 -2.69 11.86 15.43
CA THR A 52 -3.13 12.95 16.33
C THR A 52 -2.01 13.91 16.74
N SER A 53 -0.75 13.55 16.48
CA SER A 53 0.40 14.38 16.83
C SER A 53 1.50 14.32 15.79
N LEU A 54 2.20 15.44 15.58
CA LEU A 54 3.29 15.52 14.62
C LEU A 54 4.47 14.66 15.09
N ARG A 55 4.72 13.54 14.41
CA ARG A 55 5.83 12.62 14.73
C ARG A 55 6.58 12.17 13.49
N ASN A 56 7.88 11.98 13.65
CA ASN A 56 8.75 11.48 12.58
C ASN A 56 8.93 9.95 12.60
N GLU A 57 8.42 9.26 13.62
CA GLU A 57 8.48 7.80 13.76
C GLU A 57 8.03 7.04 12.49
N PRO A 58 6.89 7.39 11.85
CA PRO A 58 6.43 6.69 10.64
C PRO A 58 7.44 6.70 9.49
N ALA A 59 8.37 7.66 9.47
CA ALA A 59 9.42 7.71 8.45
C ALA A 59 10.39 6.52 8.54
N LYS A 60 10.58 5.92 9.72
CA LYS A 60 11.47 4.77 9.95
C LYS A 60 10.95 3.51 9.28
N PHE A 61 9.61 3.39 9.15
CA PHE A 61 8.95 2.22 8.58
C PHE A 61 8.61 2.39 7.10
N THR A 62 9.17 3.40 6.41
CA THR A 62 8.81 3.68 5.01
C THR A 62 9.00 2.43 4.13
N ALA A 63 7.89 1.92 3.57
CA ALA A 63 7.91 0.73 2.73
C ALA A 63 8.86 0.89 1.53
N PRO A 64 9.50 -0.17 1.01
CA PRO A 64 10.32 -0.10 -0.20
C PRO A 64 9.55 0.48 -1.41
N PRO A 65 10.23 1.11 -2.39
CA PRO A 65 9.56 1.71 -3.54
C PRO A 65 9.09 0.66 -4.57
N SER A 66 9.70 -0.52 -4.60
CA SER A 66 9.46 -1.56 -5.63
C SER A 66 8.04 -2.10 -5.65
N GLY A 67 7.31 -2.03 -4.54
CA GLY A 67 5.92 -2.47 -4.44
C GLY A 67 4.89 -1.38 -4.75
N LEU A 68 5.29 -0.13 -4.97
CA LEU A 68 4.38 0.97 -5.26
C LEU A 68 4.39 1.28 -6.76
N TYR A 69 3.21 1.29 -7.36
CA TYR A 69 3.00 1.73 -8.73
C TYR A 69 1.76 2.62 -8.83
N LEU A 70 1.74 3.47 -9.85
CA LEU A 70 0.56 4.24 -10.20
C LEU A 70 -0.34 3.38 -11.09
N GLU A 71 -1.52 3.03 -10.59
CA GLU A 71 -2.47 2.19 -11.33
C GLU A 71 -3.26 2.98 -12.38
N GLN A 72 -3.87 4.11 -11.99
CA GLN A 72 -4.73 4.89 -12.87
C GLN A 72 -4.80 6.36 -12.41
N VAL A 73 -4.93 7.27 -13.38
CA VAL A 73 -5.32 8.67 -13.17
C VAL A 73 -6.67 8.88 -13.86
N ILE A 74 -7.62 9.48 -13.14
CA ILE A 74 -9.00 9.68 -13.62
C ILE A 74 -9.21 11.14 -13.98
N TYR A 75 -9.71 11.37 -15.20
CA TYR A 75 -10.20 12.67 -15.63
C TYR A 75 -11.73 12.76 -15.55
N LYS A 76 -12.26 13.97 -15.74
CA LYS A 76 -13.70 14.23 -15.64
C LYS A 76 -14.48 13.34 -16.60
N GLY A 77 -15.41 12.55 -16.06
CA GLY A 77 -16.28 11.64 -16.83
C GLY A 77 -15.76 10.20 -16.89
N GLU A 78 -14.52 9.95 -16.48
CA GLU A 78 -13.96 8.60 -16.35
C GLU A 78 -14.28 7.99 -14.98
N LYS A 79 -14.16 6.67 -14.89
CA LYS A 79 -14.31 5.91 -13.64
C LYS A 79 -13.09 5.04 -13.41
N PHE A 80 -12.82 4.75 -12.15
CA PHE A 80 -11.82 3.75 -11.78
C PHE A 80 -12.22 2.38 -12.32
N LYS A 81 -11.22 1.59 -12.71
CA LYS A 81 -11.43 0.19 -13.04
C LYS A 81 -11.96 -0.56 -11.81
N GLU A 82 -13.09 -1.24 -11.99
CA GLU A 82 -13.68 -2.10 -10.96
C GLU A 82 -12.78 -3.31 -10.67
N GLU A 83 -12.11 -3.84 -11.70
CA GLU A 83 -11.19 -4.96 -11.54
C GLU A 83 -9.93 -4.52 -10.79
N PHE A 84 -9.60 -5.25 -9.72
CA PHE A 84 -8.39 -5.06 -8.93
C PHE A 84 -7.52 -6.30 -9.04
N SER A 85 -6.58 -6.28 -9.97
CA SER A 85 -5.68 -7.38 -10.25
C SER A 85 -4.22 -6.91 -10.19
N PRO A 86 -3.28 -7.81 -9.87
CA PRO A 86 -1.86 -7.44 -9.78
C PRO A 86 -1.33 -7.12 -11.18
N LEU A 87 -0.50 -6.06 -11.28
CA LEU A 87 0.24 -5.75 -12.52
C LEU A 87 1.22 -6.86 -12.91
N ILE A 88 1.82 -7.49 -11.91
CA ILE A 88 2.78 -8.59 -12.08
C ILE A 88 2.22 -9.79 -11.32
N LYS A 89 1.94 -10.87 -12.04
CA LYS A 89 1.54 -12.14 -11.44
C LYS A 89 2.77 -12.81 -10.87
N ILE A 90 2.78 -13.08 -9.57
CA ILE A 90 3.80 -13.90 -8.94
C ILE A 90 3.18 -15.27 -8.72
N SER A 91 3.50 -16.21 -9.60
CA SER A 91 3.17 -17.62 -9.40
C SER A 91 4.36 -18.30 -8.77
N THR A 92 4.18 -18.87 -7.57
CA THR A 92 5.20 -19.71 -6.92
C THR A 92 5.52 -20.98 -7.73
N ALA A 93 4.74 -21.32 -8.77
CA ALA A 93 5.03 -22.43 -9.68
C ALA A 93 6.18 -22.14 -10.68
N ASP A 94 6.61 -20.88 -10.85
CA ASP A 94 7.65 -20.48 -11.81
C ASP A 94 9.07 -20.47 -11.20
N LYS A 95 9.36 -21.43 -10.31
CA LYS A 95 10.71 -21.65 -9.74
C LYS A 95 11.72 -22.26 -10.72
N SER A 96 11.42 -22.26 -12.02
CA SER A 96 12.31 -22.72 -13.09
C SER A 96 13.46 -21.74 -13.37
N PHE A 97 13.34 -20.48 -12.96
CA PHE A 97 14.32 -19.41 -13.21
C PHE A 97 15.38 -19.22 -12.11
N LEU A 98 15.36 -20.04 -11.05
CA LEU A 98 16.35 -19.99 -9.94
C LEU A 98 17.29 -21.20 -9.92
N LYS A 99 17.57 -21.81 -11.07
CA LYS A 99 18.66 -22.79 -11.22
C LYS A 99 19.79 -22.22 -12.05
#